data_AF-A0A841RC34-F1
#
_entry.id   AF-A0A841RC34-F1
#
_cell.length_a   1.000
_cell.length_b   1.000
_cell.length_c   1.000
_cell.angle_alpha   90.00
_cell.angle_beta   90.00
_cell.angle_gamma   90.00
#
_symmetry.space_group_name_H-M   'P 1'
#
loop_
_entity.id
_entity.type
_entity.pdbx_description
1 polymer ?
#
loop_
_entity_poly.entity_id
_entity_poly.type
_entity_poly.pdbx_seq_one_letter_code
_entity_poly.pdbx_strand_id
1 'polypeptide(L)'
;MIEVDSANKLNLLSSRAGFNLALRHFKRVLAFSSEIDEGENLADLLNEALDESEIQENQIRPIISSLLIQKFNYQFKSHNLIESVNFSEKLIETLKQWTAIELVLLYYNPSSEISVINPKNQANLENGLRLVKDELLVAYAGSAGEEVPEATLKAAAEDFLKLLYGEDIPVRDDYKSSSAPVSAPEPEPVSKPKAPAPKSAPGKRRVTTKYGVQVTNEVFHNGNVEAWKKIIDSYTTSHPGTEILVWYEDEKINDINALFKWGKVKHGCPIMFSVAGEDIRDVSKLKKYLFEGASPRFEAFLRGAVGSTLDLF
;
A
#
# COMPACT_ATOMS: atom_id res chain seq x y z
N MET A 1 -17.79 -30.90 -7.70
CA MET A 1 -17.95 -29.63 -6.97
C MET A 1 -18.57 -30.01 -5.64
N ILE A 2 -17.74 -30.21 -4.62
CA ILE A 2 -18.21 -30.65 -3.30
C ILE A 2 -18.72 -29.40 -2.60
N GLU A 3 -20.03 -29.37 -2.37
CA GLU A 3 -20.68 -28.38 -1.51
C GLU A 3 -20.06 -28.50 -0.12
N VAL A 4 -19.20 -27.54 0.23
CA VAL A 4 -18.63 -27.46 1.58
C VAL A 4 -19.74 -26.97 2.50
N ASP A 5 -20.15 -27.88 3.38
CA ASP A 5 -21.02 -27.75 4.55
C ASP A 5 -21.59 -26.35 4.82
N SER A 6 -22.88 -26.19 4.51
CA SER A 6 -23.67 -24.96 4.68
C SER A 6 -24.13 -24.74 6.13
N ALA A 7 -23.35 -25.13 7.12
CA ALA A 7 -23.68 -24.96 8.53
C ALA A 7 -23.44 -23.51 8.97
N ASN A 8 -24.48 -22.70 8.76
CA ASN A 8 -24.72 -21.36 9.32
C ASN A 8 -23.71 -20.25 8.92
N LYS A 9 -23.79 -19.80 7.66
CA LYS A 9 -22.99 -18.69 7.07
C LYS A 9 -23.04 -17.37 7.85
N LEU A 10 -23.99 -17.21 8.77
CA LEU A 10 -24.16 -16.02 9.62
C LEU A 10 -23.57 -16.18 11.03
N ASN A 11 -22.79 -17.23 11.30
CA ASN A 11 -22.15 -17.44 12.61
C ASN A 11 -21.32 -16.23 13.07
N LEU A 12 -20.69 -15.50 12.13
CA LEU A 12 -20.00 -14.25 12.45
C LEU A 12 -20.91 -13.23 13.16
N LEU A 13 -22.18 -13.13 12.76
CA LEU A 13 -23.15 -12.16 13.29
C LEU A 13 -23.78 -12.60 14.62
N SER A 14 -23.54 -13.84 15.05
CA SER A 14 -24.08 -14.38 16.31
C SER A 14 -23.45 -13.75 17.56
N SER A 15 -22.29 -13.10 17.42
CA SER A 15 -21.59 -12.40 18.49
C SER A 15 -21.62 -10.89 18.28
N ARG A 16 -21.65 -10.11 19.37
CA ARG A 16 -21.53 -8.64 19.30
C ARG A 16 -20.24 -8.20 18.60
N ALA A 17 -19.14 -8.93 18.81
CA ALA A 17 -17.86 -8.62 18.20
C ALA A 17 -17.91 -8.79 16.68
N GLY A 18 -18.41 -9.94 16.20
CA GLY A 18 -18.51 -10.20 14.76
C GLY A 18 -19.58 -9.37 14.07
N PHE A 19 -20.71 -9.06 14.73
CA PHE A 19 -21.68 -8.09 14.23
C PHE A 19 -21.07 -6.70 14.05
N ASN A 20 -20.34 -6.20 15.06
CA ASN A 20 -19.67 -4.90 14.96
C ASN A 20 -18.57 -4.89 13.89
N LEU A 21 -17.84 -5.99 13.72
CA LEU A 21 -16.84 -6.15 12.66
C LEU A 21 -17.51 -6.04 11.28
N ALA A 22 -18.58 -6.80 11.04
CA ALA A 22 -19.34 -6.74 9.80
C ALA A 22 -19.92 -5.35 9.55
N LEU A 23 -20.50 -4.71 10.58
CA LEU A 23 -21.05 -3.37 10.46
C LEU A 23 -19.98 -2.32 10.10
N ARG A 24 -18.79 -2.37 10.71
CA ARG A 24 -17.67 -1.49 10.34
C ARG A 24 -17.26 -1.71 8.90
N HIS A 25 -17.13 -2.97 8.47
CA HIS A 25 -16.82 -3.31 7.09
C HIS A 25 -17.85 -2.73 6.12
N PHE A 26 -19.15 -2.94 6.37
CA PHE A 26 -20.20 -2.40 5.50
C PHE A 26 -20.19 -0.88 5.44
N LYS A 27 -19.99 -0.20 6.57
CA LYS A 27 -19.87 1.27 6.59
C LYS A 27 -18.71 1.75 5.74
N ARG A 28 -17.56 1.09 5.82
CA ARG A 28 -16.39 1.48 5.02
C ARG A 28 -16.59 1.18 3.53
N VAL A 29 -17.15 0.02 3.19
CA VAL A 29 -17.52 -0.29 1.79
C VAL A 29 -18.48 0.75 1.22
N LEU A 30 -19.47 1.19 2.00
CA LEU A 30 -20.40 2.24 1.58
C LEU A 30 -19.71 3.61 1.42
N ALA A 31 -18.77 3.96 2.31
CA ALA A 31 -17.98 5.19 2.19
C ALA A 31 -17.14 5.19 0.90
N PHE A 32 -16.34 4.14 0.69
CA PHE A 32 -15.59 3.94 -0.55
C PHE A 32 -16.47 4.02 -1.78
N SER A 33 -17.68 3.47 -1.67
CA SER A 33 -18.61 3.50 -2.78
C SER A 33 -19.03 4.91 -3.17
N SER A 34 -19.23 5.81 -2.21
CA SER A 34 -19.53 7.21 -2.48
C SER A 34 -18.31 7.96 -3.01
N GLU A 35 -17.13 7.70 -2.44
CA GLU A 35 -15.87 8.33 -2.87
C GLU A 35 -15.53 7.98 -4.32
N ILE A 36 -15.76 6.72 -4.75
CA ILE A 36 -15.63 6.34 -6.18
C ILE A 36 -16.66 7.07 -7.06
N ASP A 37 -17.91 7.22 -6.59
CA ASP A 37 -18.92 7.99 -7.33
C ASP A 37 -18.50 9.48 -7.48
N GLU A 38 -17.66 10.00 -6.58
CA GLU A 38 -17.05 11.34 -6.64
C GLU A 38 -15.78 11.41 -7.50
N GLY A 39 -15.29 10.29 -8.01
CA GLY A 39 -14.12 10.19 -8.90
C GLY A 39 -12.82 9.77 -8.22
N GLU A 40 -12.87 9.32 -6.97
CA GLU A 40 -11.70 8.80 -6.26
C GLU A 40 -11.36 7.36 -6.69
N ASN A 41 -10.08 7.06 -6.85
CA ASN A 41 -9.65 5.72 -7.25
C ASN A 41 -9.62 4.76 -6.05
N LEU A 42 -10.28 3.60 -6.18
CA LEU A 42 -10.36 2.64 -5.08
C LEU A 42 -9.00 2.14 -4.57
N ALA A 43 -7.96 2.06 -5.40
CA ALA A 43 -6.65 1.63 -4.93
C ALA A 43 -6.03 2.63 -3.96
N ASP A 44 -6.18 3.94 -4.22
CA ASP A 44 -5.73 5.00 -3.34
C ASP A 44 -6.48 4.94 -2.01
N LEU A 45 -7.81 4.85 -2.07
CA LEU A 45 -8.69 4.75 -0.89
C LEU A 45 -8.37 3.51 -0.02
N LEU A 46 -8.08 2.37 -0.67
CA LEU A 46 -7.71 1.14 0.03
C LEU A 46 -6.35 1.27 0.71
N ASN A 47 -5.34 1.84 0.03
CA ASN A 47 -4.02 2.04 0.61
C ASN A 47 -4.07 3.00 1.80
N GLU A 48 -4.79 4.12 1.68
CA GLU A 48 -5.02 5.05 2.79
C GLU A 48 -5.72 4.37 3.97
N ALA A 49 -6.80 3.64 3.72
CA ALA A 49 -7.53 2.94 4.77
C ALA A 49 -6.72 1.81 5.44
N LEU A 50 -5.81 1.15 4.70
CA LEU A 50 -4.88 0.17 5.26
C LEU A 50 -3.84 0.86 6.14
N ASP A 51 -3.28 1.98 5.69
CA ASP A 51 -2.30 2.77 6.44
C ASP A 51 -2.90 3.32 7.74
N GLU A 52 -4.15 3.79 7.69
CA GLU A 52 -4.91 4.25 8.84
C GLU A 52 -5.48 3.12 9.72
N SER A 53 -5.31 1.86 9.30
CA SER A 53 -5.84 0.66 9.96
C SER A 53 -7.37 0.65 10.11
N GLU A 54 -8.07 1.34 9.21
CA GLU A 54 -9.53 1.31 9.13
C GLU A 54 -10.05 0.01 8.51
N ILE A 55 -9.24 -0.61 7.66
CA ILE A 55 -9.46 -1.95 7.10
C ILE A 55 -8.24 -2.85 7.30
N GLN A 56 -8.46 -4.15 7.15
CA GLN A 56 -7.43 -5.19 7.16
C GLN A 56 -7.22 -5.77 5.76
N GLU A 57 -6.05 -6.34 5.51
CA GLU A 57 -5.68 -6.91 4.20
C GLU A 57 -6.67 -7.99 3.72
N ASN A 58 -7.19 -8.82 4.63
CA ASN A 58 -8.20 -9.84 4.32
C ASN A 58 -9.55 -9.25 3.85
N GLN A 59 -9.79 -7.95 4.04
CA GLN A 59 -10.99 -7.26 3.57
C GLN A 59 -10.85 -6.75 2.14
N ILE A 60 -9.62 -6.67 1.58
CA ILE A 60 -9.36 -6.16 0.22
C ILE A 60 -10.17 -6.94 -0.82
N ARG A 61 -10.09 -8.28 -0.83
CA ARG A 61 -10.79 -9.09 -1.83
C ARG A 61 -12.32 -8.93 -1.79
N PRO A 62 -12.98 -9.00 -0.62
CA PRO A 62 -14.41 -8.67 -0.53
C PRO A 62 -14.76 -7.28 -1.05
N ILE A 63 -13.96 -6.24 -0.71
CA ILE A 63 -14.21 -4.85 -1.14
C ILE A 63 -14.09 -4.74 -2.66
N ILE A 64 -13.01 -5.26 -3.24
CA ILE A 64 -12.80 -5.27 -4.70
C ILE A 64 -13.94 -6.00 -5.40
N SER A 65 -14.34 -7.17 -4.90
CA SER A 65 -15.43 -7.92 -5.48
C SER A 65 -16.75 -7.18 -5.39
N SER A 66 -17.09 -6.53 -4.26
CA SER A 66 -18.37 -5.84 -4.11
C SER A 66 -18.43 -4.53 -4.89
N LEU A 67 -17.33 -3.77 -4.92
CA LEU A 67 -17.30 -2.46 -5.53
C LEU A 67 -16.98 -2.57 -7.01
N LEU A 68 -15.77 -3.00 -7.37
CA LEU A 68 -15.34 -2.99 -8.78
C LEU A 68 -16.20 -3.90 -9.63
N ILE A 69 -16.39 -5.16 -9.22
CA ILE A 69 -17.10 -6.15 -10.05
C ILE A 69 -18.61 -5.95 -9.97
N GLN A 70 -19.19 -5.94 -8.76
CA GLN A 70 -20.64 -6.01 -8.60
C GLN A 70 -21.35 -4.66 -8.74
N LYS A 71 -20.78 -3.57 -8.19
CA LYS A 71 -21.41 -2.24 -8.26
C LYS A 71 -21.01 -1.48 -9.53
N PHE A 72 -19.72 -1.36 -9.81
CA PHE A 72 -19.19 -0.48 -10.85
C PHE A 72 -18.91 -1.19 -12.17
N ASN A 73 -19.18 -2.50 -12.26
CA ASN A 73 -19.06 -3.31 -13.48
C ASN A 73 -17.69 -3.21 -14.18
N TYR A 74 -16.62 -3.05 -13.40
CA TYR A 74 -15.25 -3.09 -13.90
C TYR A 74 -15.00 -4.43 -14.59
N GLN A 75 -14.31 -4.35 -15.72
CA GLN A 75 -13.80 -5.52 -16.42
C GLN A 75 -12.41 -5.83 -15.93
N PHE A 76 -12.01 -7.10 -15.95
CA PHE A 76 -10.71 -7.49 -15.44
C PHE A 76 -10.00 -8.53 -16.29
N LYS A 77 -8.67 -8.51 -16.21
CA LYS A 77 -7.78 -9.48 -16.83
C LYS A 77 -6.78 -9.99 -15.79
N SER A 78 -6.84 -11.28 -15.50
CA SER A 78 -5.79 -11.96 -14.73
C SER A 78 -4.65 -12.38 -15.65
N HIS A 79 -3.42 -12.11 -15.23
CA HIS A 79 -2.22 -12.36 -16.02
C HIS A 79 -1.06 -12.77 -15.10
N ASN A 80 -0.48 -13.94 -15.35
CA ASN A 80 0.79 -14.29 -14.72
C ASN A 80 1.90 -13.58 -15.48
N LEU A 81 2.77 -12.86 -14.76
CA LEU A 81 3.83 -12.07 -15.36
C LEU A 81 4.83 -12.98 -16.09
N ILE A 82 5.14 -12.69 -17.35
CA ILE A 82 6.00 -13.52 -18.19
C ILE A 82 7.48 -13.21 -17.94
N GLU A 83 7.75 -11.98 -17.51
CA GLU A 83 9.06 -11.47 -17.10
C GLU A 83 8.90 -10.45 -15.97
N SER A 84 10.00 -10.13 -15.28
CA SER A 84 9.98 -9.06 -14.29
C SER A 84 9.91 -7.71 -14.99
N VAL A 85 8.89 -6.92 -14.65
CA VAL A 85 8.60 -5.63 -15.27
C VAL A 85 8.59 -4.53 -14.21
N ASN A 86 8.79 -3.29 -14.64
CA ASN A 86 8.65 -2.11 -13.79
C ASN A 86 7.76 -1.09 -14.52
N PHE A 87 7.11 -0.23 -13.75
CA PHE A 87 6.39 0.90 -14.33
C PHE A 87 7.40 1.92 -14.87
N SER A 88 7.46 2.08 -16.19
CA SER A 88 8.29 3.10 -16.84
C SER A 88 7.60 4.46 -16.82
N GLU A 89 8.38 5.54 -16.88
CA GLU A 89 7.84 6.90 -17.00
C GLU A 89 6.91 7.03 -18.22
N LYS A 90 7.32 6.48 -19.36
CA LYS A 90 6.52 6.43 -20.60
C LYS A 90 5.18 5.71 -20.41
N LEU A 91 5.16 4.60 -19.69
CA LEU A 91 3.92 3.89 -19.35
C LEU A 91 3.00 4.81 -18.54
N ILE A 92 3.52 5.42 -17.47
CA ILE A 92 2.74 6.29 -16.58
C ILE A 92 2.18 7.49 -17.36
N GLU A 93 2.98 8.13 -18.20
CA GLU A 93 2.56 9.23 -19.08
C GLU A 93 1.47 8.83 -20.06
N THR A 94 1.54 7.61 -20.59
CA THR A 94 0.50 7.06 -21.48
C THR A 94 -0.80 6.83 -20.72
N LEU A 95 -0.73 6.23 -19.52
CA LEU A 95 -1.90 5.96 -18.69
C LEU A 95 -2.59 7.22 -18.18
N LYS A 96 -1.83 8.32 -17.95
CA LYS A 96 -2.41 9.63 -17.62
C LYS A 96 -3.34 10.17 -18.72
N GLN A 97 -3.16 9.75 -19.97
CA GLN A 97 -4.02 10.16 -21.08
C GLN A 97 -5.35 9.37 -21.14
N TRP A 98 -5.47 8.26 -20.41
CA TRP A 98 -6.67 7.43 -20.41
C TRP A 98 -7.74 8.02 -19.48
N THR A 99 -8.24 9.21 -19.79
CA THR A 99 -9.12 9.97 -18.87
C THR A 99 -10.52 9.40 -18.71
N ALA A 100 -11.01 8.55 -19.61
CA ALA A 100 -12.28 7.84 -19.46
C ALA A 100 -12.14 6.48 -18.73
N ILE A 101 -10.91 6.01 -18.47
CA ILE A 101 -10.66 4.68 -17.91
C ILE A 101 -10.02 4.80 -16.54
N GLU A 102 -10.63 4.21 -15.52
CA GLU A 102 -9.98 3.98 -14.23
C GLU A 102 -9.27 2.63 -14.23
N LEU A 103 -8.08 2.57 -13.64
CA LEU A 103 -7.33 1.33 -13.47
C LEU A 103 -7.10 1.07 -11.97
N VAL A 104 -7.31 -0.18 -11.57
CA VAL A 104 -6.95 -0.70 -10.25
C VAL A 104 -6.25 -2.03 -10.48
N LEU A 105 -5.06 -2.22 -9.92
CA LEU A 105 -4.31 -3.47 -10.04
C LEU A 105 -4.24 -4.18 -8.70
N LEU A 106 -4.42 -5.50 -8.73
CA LEU A 106 -4.08 -6.38 -7.62
C LEU A 106 -2.87 -7.22 -8.00
N TYR A 107 -1.78 -7.05 -7.26
CA TYR A 107 -0.58 -7.84 -7.40
C TYR A 107 -0.46 -8.83 -6.23
N TYR A 108 -0.22 -10.09 -6.56
CA TYR A 108 -0.10 -11.18 -5.59
C TYR A 108 1.33 -11.71 -5.58
N ASN A 109 1.98 -11.57 -4.43
CA ASN A 109 3.32 -12.11 -4.24
C ASN A 109 3.26 -13.62 -3.85
N PRO A 110 4.40 -14.33 -3.77
CA PRO A 110 4.42 -15.77 -3.46
C PRO A 110 3.92 -16.09 -2.04
N SER A 111 3.98 -15.11 -1.13
CA SER A 111 3.39 -15.19 0.21
C SER A 111 1.87 -14.99 0.20
N SER A 112 1.27 -14.76 -0.97
CA SER A 112 -0.15 -14.42 -1.17
C SER A 112 -0.59 -13.10 -0.55
N GLU A 113 0.36 -12.22 -0.20
CA GLU A 113 0.08 -10.85 0.20
C GLU A 113 -0.38 -10.05 -1.02
N ILE A 114 -1.30 -9.12 -0.79
CA ILE A 114 -1.96 -8.36 -1.85
C ILE A 114 -1.45 -6.92 -1.83
N SER A 115 -0.85 -6.49 -2.94
CA SER A 115 -0.59 -5.07 -3.19
C SER A 115 -1.68 -4.51 -4.10
N VAL A 116 -2.32 -3.42 -3.66
CA VAL A 116 -3.33 -2.70 -4.44
C VAL A 116 -2.67 -1.46 -5.04
N ILE A 117 -2.80 -1.27 -6.35
CA ILE A 117 -2.02 -0.27 -7.08
C ILE A 117 -2.95 0.58 -7.96
N ASN A 118 -2.87 1.90 -7.82
CA ASN A 118 -3.31 2.83 -8.86
C ASN A 118 -2.10 3.11 -9.77
N PRO A 119 -2.06 2.60 -11.02
CA PRO A 119 -0.90 2.78 -11.91
C PRO A 119 -0.76 4.20 -12.46
N LYS A 120 -1.75 5.09 -12.24
CA LYS A 120 -1.68 6.50 -12.62
C LYS A 120 -1.14 7.40 -11.50
N ASN A 121 -1.15 6.92 -10.25
CA ASN A 121 -0.65 7.65 -9.11
C ASN A 121 0.81 7.27 -8.84
N GLN A 122 1.73 8.19 -9.14
CA GLN A 122 3.16 7.96 -9.00
C GLN A 122 3.59 7.68 -7.55
N ALA A 123 2.92 8.27 -6.56
CA ALA A 123 3.21 8.03 -5.14
C ALA A 123 3.00 6.55 -4.74
N ASN A 124 2.05 5.85 -5.38
CA ASN A 124 1.83 4.42 -5.15
C ASN A 124 2.92 3.53 -5.78
N LEU A 125 3.66 4.06 -6.77
CA LEU A 125 4.67 3.32 -7.53
C LEU A 125 6.08 3.46 -6.92
N GLU A 126 6.34 4.55 -6.19
CA GLU A 126 7.66 4.89 -5.63
C GLU A 126 8.12 4.00 -4.46
N ASN A 127 7.27 3.09 -3.98
CA ASN A 127 7.53 2.24 -2.81
C ASN A 127 8.37 0.98 -3.09
N GLY A 128 9.09 0.91 -4.21
CA GLY A 128 9.97 -0.22 -4.52
C GLY A 128 9.23 -1.52 -4.84
N LEU A 129 7.96 -1.42 -5.26
CA LEU A 129 7.18 -2.55 -5.74
C LEU A 129 7.80 -3.05 -7.05
N ARG A 130 8.43 -4.22 -6.99
CA ARG A 130 8.96 -4.90 -8.17
C ARG A 130 7.96 -5.94 -8.61
N LEU A 131 7.48 -5.85 -9.85
CA LEU A 131 6.65 -6.89 -10.43
C LEU A 131 7.55 -8.02 -10.92
N VAL A 132 7.41 -9.20 -10.32
CA VAL A 132 8.31 -10.34 -10.53
C VAL A 132 7.69 -11.34 -11.48
N LYS A 133 8.52 -11.94 -12.33
CA LYS A 133 8.14 -13.03 -13.22
C LYS A 133 7.40 -14.15 -12.46
N ASP A 134 6.43 -14.76 -13.12
CA ASP A 134 5.59 -15.87 -12.66
C ASP A 134 4.63 -15.51 -11.50
N GLU A 135 4.59 -14.25 -11.07
CA GLU A 135 3.64 -13.73 -10.08
C GLU A 135 2.35 -13.23 -10.75
N LEU A 136 1.24 -13.24 -9.99
CA LEU A 136 -0.08 -12.93 -10.53
C LEU A 136 -0.37 -11.43 -10.41
N LEU A 137 -0.73 -10.82 -11.54
CA LEU A 137 -1.30 -9.49 -11.62
C LEU A 137 -2.74 -9.59 -12.14
N VAL A 138 -3.66 -8.86 -11.52
CA VAL A 138 -5.02 -8.70 -12.02
C VAL A 138 -5.26 -7.22 -12.28
N ALA A 139 -5.47 -6.87 -13.55
CA ALA A 139 -5.80 -5.51 -13.95
C ALA A 139 -7.31 -5.36 -14.04
N TYR A 140 -7.87 -4.43 -13.28
CA TYR A 140 -9.27 -4.02 -13.35
C TYR A 140 -9.37 -2.68 -14.09
N ALA A 141 -10.30 -2.58 -15.02
CA ALA A 141 -10.59 -1.40 -15.81
C ALA A 141 -12.06 -1.02 -15.67
N GLY A 142 -12.31 0.23 -15.30
CA GLY A 142 -13.65 0.79 -15.10
C GLY A 142 -13.84 2.13 -15.77
N SER A 143 -15.07 2.60 -15.74
CA SER A 143 -15.49 3.88 -16.31
C SER A 143 -15.13 5.03 -15.37
N ALA A 144 -14.42 6.05 -15.85
CA ALA A 144 -14.15 7.27 -15.11
C ALA A 144 -15.24 8.32 -15.42
N GLY A 145 -16.29 8.34 -14.61
CA GLY A 145 -17.41 9.29 -14.73
C GLY A 145 -18.41 8.96 -15.85
N GLU A 146 -17.97 9.00 -17.12
CA GLU A 146 -18.81 8.66 -18.29
C GLU A 146 -18.88 7.14 -18.49
N GLU A 147 -20.05 6.61 -18.87
CA GLU A 147 -20.23 5.18 -19.12
C GLU A 147 -19.40 4.72 -20.32
N VAL A 148 -18.43 3.84 -20.07
CA VAL A 148 -17.58 3.23 -21.10
C VAL A 148 -18.09 1.81 -21.42
N PRO A 149 -18.22 1.44 -22.70
CA PRO A 149 -18.66 0.10 -23.08
C PRO A 149 -17.75 -1.01 -22.52
N GLU A 150 -18.36 -2.13 -22.13
CA GLU A 150 -17.66 -3.30 -21.58
C GLU A 150 -16.50 -3.78 -22.45
N ALA A 151 -16.68 -3.79 -23.78
CA ALA A 151 -15.64 -4.19 -24.73
C ALA A 151 -14.43 -3.24 -24.71
N THR A 152 -14.66 -1.95 -24.51
CA THR A 152 -13.60 -0.94 -24.38
C THR A 152 -12.85 -1.10 -23.06
N LEU A 153 -13.55 -1.37 -21.95
CA LEU A 153 -12.93 -1.67 -20.66
C LEU A 153 -12.07 -2.95 -20.70
N LYS A 154 -12.57 -4.02 -21.33
CA LYS A 154 -11.79 -5.26 -21.55
C LYS A 154 -10.53 -4.98 -22.35
N ALA A 155 -10.65 -4.23 -23.45
CA ALA A 155 -9.50 -3.86 -24.26
C ALA A 155 -8.50 -3.01 -23.47
N ALA A 156 -8.97 -2.08 -22.62
CA ALA A 156 -8.09 -1.26 -21.79
C ALA A 156 -7.27 -2.10 -20.80
N ALA A 157 -7.88 -3.12 -20.17
CA ALA A 157 -7.15 -4.04 -19.32
C ALA A 157 -6.07 -4.85 -20.09
N GLU A 158 -6.35 -5.25 -21.34
CA GLU A 158 -5.38 -5.94 -22.19
C GLU A 158 -4.27 -5.04 -22.71
N ASP A 159 -4.62 -3.83 -23.14
CA ASP A 159 -3.68 -2.83 -23.63
C ASP A 159 -2.78 -2.32 -22.48
N PHE A 160 -3.29 -2.23 -21.24
CA PHE A 160 -2.45 -1.97 -20.07
C PHE A 160 -1.35 -3.04 -19.92
N LEU A 161 -1.69 -4.32 -20.06
CA LEU A 161 -0.70 -5.42 -19.93
C LEU A 161 0.37 -5.34 -21.02
N LYS A 162 -0.02 -5.07 -22.27
CA LYS A 162 0.92 -4.88 -23.38
C LYS A 162 1.85 -3.67 -23.14
N LEU A 163 1.29 -2.53 -22.72
CA LEU A 163 2.09 -1.36 -22.34
C LEU A 163 3.05 -1.67 -21.17
N LEU A 164 2.63 -2.50 -20.22
CA LEU A 164 3.46 -2.94 -19.09
C LEU A 164 4.69 -3.75 -19.56
N TYR A 165 4.57 -4.51 -20.64
CA TYR A 165 5.69 -5.17 -21.33
C TYR A 165 6.46 -4.26 -22.30
N GLY A 166 6.14 -2.96 -22.34
CA GLY A 166 6.83 -1.97 -23.16
C GLY A 166 6.41 -1.96 -24.63
N GLU A 167 5.29 -2.59 -24.99
CA GLU A 167 4.72 -2.43 -26.33
C GLU A 167 4.24 -0.99 -26.54
N ASP A 168 4.37 -0.48 -27.77
CA ASP A 168 3.87 0.84 -28.16
C ASP A 168 2.44 0.74 -28.66
N ILE A 169 1.49 1.18 -27.84
CA ILE A 169 0.07 1.22 -28.19
C ILE A 169 -0.36 2.67 -28.40
N PRO A 170 -0.92 3.01 -29.57
CA PRO A 170 -1.49 4.34 -29.77
C PRO A 170 -2.66 4.55 -28.80
N VAL A 171 -2.68 5.71 -28.14
CA VAL A 171 -3.81 6.07 -27.25
C VAL A 171 -5.06 6.20 -28.09
N ARG A 172 -6.04 5.33 -27.80
CA ARG A 172 -7.32 5.31 -28.48
C ARG A 172 -8.19 6.46 -28.00
N ASP A 173 -8.98 7.04 -28.89
CA ASP A 173 -9.87 8.14 -28.54
C ASP A 173 -11.00 7.72 -27.60
N ASP A 174 -11.39 6.44 -27.62
CA ASP A 174 -12.37 5.87 -26.70
C ASP A 174 -11.83 5.63 -25.28
N TYR A 175 -10.55 5.91 -25.02
CA TYR A 175 -9.98 5.97 -23.67
C TYR A 175 -9.96 7.38 -23.08
N LYS A 176 -10.35 8.39 -23.86
CA LYS A 176 -10.41 9.79 -23.45
C LYS A 176 -11.85 10.17 -23.16
N SER A 177 -12.05 10.86 -22.05
CA SER A 177 -13.36 11.43 -21.74
C SER A 177 -13.69 12.56 -22.74
N SER A 178 -14.96 12.67 -23.10
CA SER A 178 -15.46 13.74 -23.97
C SER A 178 -15.64 15.06 -23.21
N SER A 179 -15.76 14.99 -21.88
CA SER A 179 -15.68 16.13 -20.98
C SER A 179 -14.22 16.59 -20.83
N ALA A 180 -14.01 17.90 -20.93
CA ALA A 180 -12.70 18.54 -20.76
C ALA A 180 -12.01 18.03 -19.48
N PRO A 181 -10.68 17.81 -19.51
CA PRO A 181 -9.99 17.21 -18.37
C PRO A 181 -10.28 18.05 -17.13
N VAL A 182 -10.95 17.43 -16.14
CA VAL A 182 -10.87 17.91 -14.77
C VAL A 182 -9.40 17.75 -14.43
N SER A 183 -8.65 18.83 -14.53
CA SER A 183 -7.24 18.85 -14.18
C SER A 183 -7.14 18.35 -12.75
N ALA A 184 -6.53 17.18 -12.54
CA ALA A 184 -5.87 16.93 -11.27
C ALA A 184 -4.92 18.12 -11.06
N PRO A 185 -5.12 18.97 -10.04
CA PRO A 185 -4.29 20.15 -9.89
C PRO A 185 -2.86 19.71 -9.62
N GLU A 186 -1.97 20.07 -10.54
CA GLU A 186 -0.55 20.16 -10.27
C GLU A 186 -0.36 21.11 -9.08
N PRO A 187 0.43 20.74 -8.05
CA PRO A 187 0.48 21.48 -6.81
C PRO A 187 1.30 22.76 -6.99
N GLU A 188 0.66 23.84 -7.41
CA GLU A 188 1.17 25.18 -7.15
C GLU A 188 0.81 25.65 -5.73
N PRO A 189 1.71 26.38 -5.04
CA PRO A 189 1.67 26.55 -3.60
C PRO A 189 0.57 27.55 -3.20
N VAL A 190 -0.61 27.04 -2.88
CA VAL A 190 -1.69 27.87 -2.35
C VAL A 190 -1.41 28.21 -0.89
N SER A 191 -1.12 29.48 -0.64
CA SER A 191 -1.11 30.08 0.70
C SER A 191 -2.42 29.78 1.42
N LYS A 192 -2.37 28.89 2.42
CA LYS A 192 -3.53 28.50 3.24
C LYS A 192 -4.13 29.72 3.96
N PRO A 193 -5.45 29.98 3.84
CA PRO A 193 -6.17 30.80 4.80
C PRO A 193 -6.14 30.11 6.17
N LYS A 194 -5.78 30.88 7.19
CA LYS A 194 -5.65 30.43 8.58
C LYS A 194 -7.02 30.08 9.16
N ALA A 195 -7.45 28.82 9.03
CA ALA A 195 -8.55 28.27 9.79
C ALA A 195 -8.13 28.12 11.27
N PRO A 196 -9.01 28.40 12.25
CA PRO A 196 -8.65 28.34 13.65
C PRO A 196 -8.35 26.91 14.08
N ALA A 197 -7.24 26.74 14.80
CA ALA A 197 -6.78 25.47 15.32
C ALA A 197 -7.89 24.74 16.11
N PRO A 198 -8.19 23.47 15.79
CA PRO A 198 -9.04 22.67 16.66
C PRO A 198 -8.31 22.47 17.98
N LYS A 199 -8.98 22.82 19.08
CA LYS A 199 -8.50 22.56 20.43
C LYS A 199 -8.27 21.05 20.59
N SER A 200 -7.05 20.71 20.99
CA SER A 200 -6.61 19.37 21.36
C SER A 200 -7.56 18.76 22.40
N ALA A 201 -8.29 17.73 21.99
CA ALA A 201 -8.78 16.74 22.94
C ALA A 201 -7.58 15.89 23.42
N PRO A 202 -7.57 15.36 24.65
CA PRO A 202 -6.43 14.63 25.19
C PRO A 202 -6.13 13.39 24.33
N GLY A 203 -4.92 13.33 23.77
CA GLY A 203 -4.49 12.32 22.82
C GLY A 203 -4.49 10.92 23.43
N LYS A 204 -5.24 9.99 22.82
CA LYS A 204 -5.00 8.57 23.05
C LYS A 204 -3.75 8.21 22.26
N ARG A 205 -2.71 7.72 22.94
CA ARG A 205 -1.50 7.13 22.32
C ARG A 205 -1.94 6.10 21.26
N ARG A 206 -1.77 6.45 19.98
CA ARG A 206 -2.11 5.60 18.83
C ARG A 206 -0.96 4.65 18.58
N VAL A 207 -1.24 3.48 18.02
CA VAL A 207 -0.23 2.51 17.58
C VAL A 207 -0.58 2.11 16.15
N THR A 208 0.38 2.18 15.24
CA THR A 208 0.19 1.75 13.85
C THR A 208 0.05 0.23 13.75
N THR A 209 -0.34 -0.25 12.57
CA THR A 209 -0.21 -1.68 12.24
C THR A 209 1.25 -2.17 12.34
N LYS A 210 1.44 -3.49 12.29
CA LYS A 210 2.77 -4.12 12.21
C LYS A 210 3.22 -4.10 10.75
N TYR A 211 4.28 -3.37 10.45
CA TYR A 211 4.95 -3.40 9.15
C TYR A 211 6.05 -4.45 9.16
N GLY A 212 6.05 -5.34 8.16
CA GLY A 212 7.11 -6.30 7.96
C GLY A 212 8.30 -5.72 7.19
N VAL A 213 9.51 -6.00 7.68
CA VAL A 213 10.77 -5.68 7.01
C VAL A 213 11.53 -6.97 6.78
N GLN A 214 11.64 -7.38 5.52
CA GLN A 214 12.38 -8.59 5.15
C GLN A 214 13.88 -8.36 5.27
N VAL A 215 14.57 -9.29 5.94
CA VAL A 215 16.04 -9.32 5.96
C VAL A 215 16.54 -9.84 4.63
N THR A 216 17.29 -9.01 3.90
CA THR A 216 17.85 -9.39 2.58
C THR A 216 19.32 -9.77 2.65
N ASN A 217 19.99 -9.53 3.78
CA ASN A 217 21.31 -10.11 4.08
C ASN A 217 21.25 -11.63 4.27
N GLU A 218 22.39 -12.31 4.14
CA GLU A 218 22.50 -13.74 4.50
C GLU A 218 22.14 -13.97 5.99
N VAL A 219 22.59 -13.06 6.86
CA VAL A 219 22.29 -13.04 8.30
C VAL A 219 22.11 -11.61 8.77
N PHE A 220 21.15 -11.37 9.68
CA PHE A 220 21.02 -10.09 10.37
C PHE A 220 22.14 -9.95 11.43
N HIS A 221 23.23 -9.31 11.05
CA HIS A 221 24.43 -9.22 11.89
C HIS A 221 24.46 -7.90 12.70
N ASN A 222 25.47 -7.72 13.55
CA ASN A 222 25.59 -6.57 14.44
C ASN A 222 25.52 -5.22 13.71
N GLY A 223 26.10 -5.13 12.51
CA GLY A 223 25.99 -3.93 11.67
C GLY A 223 24.54 -3.53 11.32
N ASN A 224 23.64 -4.49 11.05
CA ASN A 224 22.24 -4.21 10.78
C ASN A 224 21.53 -3.69 12.04
N VAL A 225 21.83 -4.28 13.20
CA VAL A 225 21.32 -3.82 14.50
C VAL A 225 21.73 -2.37 14.76
N GLU A 226 23.00 -2.02 14.56
CA GLU A 226 23.49 -0.65 14.76
C GLU A 226 22.87 0.34 13.76
N ALA A 227 22.69 -0.07 12.50
CA ALA A 227 21.97 0.73 11.51
C ALA A 227 20.52 1.00 11.94
N TRP A 228 19.79 -0.04 12.35
CA TRP A 228 18.41 0.10 12.84
C TRP A 228 18.32 1.00 14.07
N LYS A 229 19.25 0.90 15.03
CA LYS A 229 19.31 1.81 16.17
C LYS A 229 19.44 3.27 15.73
N LYS A 230 20.36 3.57 14.81
CA LYS A 230 20.58 4.93 14.30
C LYS A 230 19.38 5.47 13.51
N ILE A 231 18.70 4.61 12.75
CA ILE A 231 17.47 4.97 12.03
C ILE A 231 16.33 5.28 13.01
N ILE A 232 16.13 4.43 14.02
CA ILE A 232 15.11 4.63 15.07
C ILE A 232 15.42 5.88 15.89
N ASP A 233 16.68 6.12 16.24
CA ASP A 233 17.13 7.32 16.95
C ASP A 233 16.84 8.59 16.15
N SER A 234 17.19 8.59 14.85
CA SER A 234 16.86 9.69 13.93
C SER A 234 15.36 9.96 13.87
N TYR A 235 14.55 8.91 13.69
CA TYR A 235 13.10 9.04 13.61
C TYR A 235 12.49 9.60 14.90
N THR A 236 12.84 9.03 16.05
CA THR A 236 12.28 9.44 17.36
C THR A 236 12.77 10.82 17.81
N THR A 237 13.93 11.26 17.31
CA THR A 237 14.44 12.63 17.50
C THR A 237 13.64 13.63 16.68
N SER A 238 13.40 13.37 15.39
CA SER A 238 12.59 14.23 14.51
C SER A 238 11.09 14.17 14.83
N HIS A 239 10.62 13.10 15.47
CA HIS A 239 9.24 12.89 15.88
C HIS A 239 9.10 12.69 17.40
N PRO A 240 9.25 13.75 18.21
CA PRO A 240 9.14 13.65 19.66
C PRO A 240 7.81 13.06 20.11
N GLY A 241 7.86 12.19 21.14
CA GLY A 241 6.66 11.52 21.66
C GLY A 241 6.25 10.26 20.90
N THR A 242 7.06 9.80 19.96
CA THR A 242 6.90 8.51 19.29
C THR A 242 7.84 7.43 19.87
N GLU A 243 7.43 6.17 19.78
CA GLU A 243 8.20 4.98 20.17
C GLU A 243 8.09 3.94 19.06
N ILE A 244 9.23 3.34 18.69
CA ILE A 244 9.26 2.21 17.75
C ILE A 244 9.18 0.91 18.53
N LEU A 245 8.12 0.15 18.27
CA LEU A 245 7.89 -1.18 18.81
C LEU A 245 8.36 -2.21 17.78
N VAL A 246 9.16 -3.21 18.19
CA VAL A 246 9.72 -4.23 17.29
C VAL A 246 9.25 -5.62 17.72
N TRP A 247 8.94 -6.49 16.76
CA TRP A 247 8.61 -7.89 16.98
C TRP A 247 9.38 -8.81 16.03
N TYR A 248 9.63 -10.02 16.49
CA TYR A 248 10.19 -11.09 15.68
C TYR A 248 9.52 -12.41 16.09
N GLU A 249 9.00 -13.18 15.14
CA GLU A 249 8.20 -14.39 15.40
C GLU A 249 7.07 -14.14 16.42
N ASP A 250 6.36 -13.02 16.27
CA ASP A 250 5.29 -12.53 17.15
C ASP A 250 5.68 -12.17 18.60
N GLU A 251 6.94 -12.36 18.99
CA GLU A 251 7.45 -11.89 20.27
C GLU A 251 7.87 -10.42 20.21
N LYS A 252 7.41 -9.60 21.17
CA LYS A 252 7.88 -8.21 21.30
C LYS A 252 9.34 -8.21 21.74
N ILE A 253 10.17 -7.51 20.97
CA ILE A 253 11.59 -7.33 21.23
C ILE A 253 11.77 -6.05 22.04
N ASN A 254 12.14 -6.20 23.31
CA ASN A 254 12.40 -5.07 24.22
C ASN A 254 13.82 -4.50 24.05
N ASP A 255 14.75 -5.31 23.59
CA ASP A 255 16.13 -4.92 23.30
C ASP A 255 16.48 -5.37 21.88
N ILE A 256 16.67 -4.40 20.98
CA ILE A 256 16.97 -4.66 19.57
C ILE A 256 18.27 -5.46 19.39
N ASN A 257 19.21 -5.40 20.35
CA ASN A 257 20.41 -6.24 20.34
C ASN A 257 20.07 -7.74 20.37
N ALA A 258 18.91 -8.11 20.89
CA ALA A 258 18.47 -9.50 20.93
C ALA A 258 18.23 -10.10 19.53
N LEU A 259 18.06 -9.26 18.49
CA LEU A 259 17.93 -9.70 17.09
C LEU A 259 19.25 -10.27 16.53
N PHE A 260 20.40 -9.88 17.09
CA PHE A 260 21.72 -10.34 16.66
C PHE A 260 22.12 -11.73 17.23
N LYS A 261 21.37 -12.27 18.19
CA LYS A 261 21.72 -13.58 18.79
C LYS A 261 21.83 -14.65 17.70
N TRP A 262 22.91 -15.43 17.71
CA TRP A 262 23.29 -16.34 16.61
C TRP A 262 22.12 -17.17 16.11
N GLY A 263 21.78 -16.99 14.83
CA GLY A 263 20.74 -17.75 14.14
C GLY A 263 19.29 -17.29 14.39
N LYS A 264 19.08 -16.22 15.17
CA LYS A 264 17.72 -15.73 15.48
C LYS A 264 17.02 -15.15 14.26
N VAL A 265 17.70 -14.34 13.44
CA VAL A 265 17.09 -13.72 12.26
C VAL A 265 17.89 -14.07 11.01
N LYS A 266 17.24 -14.74 10.06
CA LYS A 266 17.83 -15.25 8.82
C LYS A 266 17.35 -14.48 7.60
N HIS A 267 18.04 -14.66 6.49
CA HIS A 267 17.58 -14.19 5.17
C HIS A 267 16.12 -14.57 4.92
N GLY A 268 15.34 -13.62 4.42
CA GLY A 268 13.92 -13.77 4.11
C GLY A 268 12.97 -13.68 5.30
N CYS A 269 13.47 -13.75 6.54
CA CYS A 269 12.63 -13.61 7.73
C CYS A 269 12.21 -12.14 7.91
N PRO A 270 10.92 -11.88 8.17
CA PRO A 270 10.46 -10.53 8.47
C PRO A 270 10.74 -10.17 9.93
N ILE A 271 11.31 -8.98 10.14
CA ILE A 271 11.25 -8.28 11.43
C ILE A 271 10.08 -7.31 11.34
N MET A 272 9.15 -7.37 12.29
CA MET A 272 7.97 -6.51 12.30
C MET A 272 8.22 -5.27 13.16
N PHE A 273 7.67 -4.12 12.79
CA PHE A 273 7.67 -2.93 13.64
C PHE A 273 6.36 -2.16 13.58
N SER A 274 6.11 -1.33 14.59
CA SER A 274 4.99 -0.39 14.67
C SER A 274 5.47 0.90 15.33
N VAL A 275 4.80 2.00 15.04
CA VAL A 275 5.04 3.28 15.71
C VAL A 275 3.92 3.51 16.71
N ALA A 276 4.28 3.84 17.94
CA ALA A 276 3.34 4.29 18.96
C ALA A 276 3.55 5.77 19.25
N GLY A 277 2.50 6.59 19.28
CA GLY A 277 2.64 8.03 19.50
C GLY A 277 1.34 8.80 19.29
N GLU A 278 1.36 10.12 19.52
CA GLU A 278 0.21 11.00 19.31
C GLU A 278 0.19 11.60 17.89
N ASP A 279 1.36 11.92 17.34
CA ASP A 279 1.55 12.56 16.02
C ASP A 279 2.51 11.71 15.17
N ILE A 280 1.98 10.62 14.62
CA ILE A 280 2.74 9.65 13.83
C ILE A 280 2.78 10.10 12.37
N ARG A 281 3.99 10.26 11.80
CA ARG A 281 4.25 10.69 10.41
C ARG A 281 5.45 9.94 9.84
N ASP A 282 5.72 10.06 8.55
CA ASP A 282 6.91 9.50 7.88
C ASP A 282 7.16 7.99 8.06
N VAL A 283 6.12 7.22 8.40
CA VAL A 283 6.22 5.78 8.65
C VAL A 283 6.69 5.01 7.40
N SER A 284 6.28 5.45 6.21
CA SER A 284 6.74 4.87 4.94
C SER A 284 8.23 5.09 4.71
N LYS A 285 8.75 6.28 5.06
CA LYS A 285 10.18 6.61 5.00
C LYS A 285 10.96 5.82 6.05
N LEU A 286 10.40 5.63 7.25
CA LEU A 286 10.94 4.74 8.28
C LEU A 286 11.01 3.29 7.82
N LYS A 287 9.93 2.75 7.24
CA LYS A 287 9.91 1.40 6.67
C LYS A 287 11.01 1.21 5.63
N LYS A 288 11.18 2.20 4.74
CA LYS A 288 12.24 2.19 3.72
C LYS A 288 13.63 2.14 4.34
N TYR A 289 13.94 3.01 5.30
CA TYR A 289 15.27 3.01 5.93
C TYR A 289 15.52 1.74 6.76
N LEU A 290 14.52 1.21 7.47
CA LEU A 290 14.66 -0.06 8.17
C LEU A 290 14.88 -1.22 7.19
N PHE A 291 14.24 -1.21 6.02
CA PHE A 291 14.53 -2.17 4.95
C PHE A 291 15.95 -2.06 4.43
N GLU A 292 16.44 -0.85 4.13
CA GLU A 292 17.84 -0.64 3.74
C GLU A 292 18.82 -1.06 4.86
N GLY A 293 18.47 -0.78 6.12
CA GLY A 293 19.22 -1.21 7.30
C GLY A 293 19.22 -2.72 7.53
N ALA A 294 18.25 -3.45 6.98
CA ALA A 294 18.16 -4.92 6.99
C ALA A 294 18.77 -5.58 5.73
N SER A 295 19.42 -4.78 4.88
CA SER A 295 20.04 -5.18 3.61
C SER A 295 21.54 -4.96 3.62
N PRO A 296 22.28 -5.31 2.54
CA PRO A 296 23.71 -5.05 2.45
C PRO A 296 24.05 -3.54 2.47
N ARG A 297 23.04 -2.67 2.30
CA ARG A 297 23.17 -1.21 2.30
C ARG A 297 23.25 -0.61 3.72
N PHE A 298 23.18 -1.43 4.77
CA PHE A 298 23.18 -0.98 6.16
C PHE A 298 24.36 -0.04 6.52
N GLU A 299 25.50 -0.21 5.85
CA GLU A 299 26.72 0.60 6.06
C GLU A 299 26.49 2.10 5.82
N ALA A 300 25.52 2.47 4.98
CA ALA A 300 25.16 3.87 4.74
C ALA A 300 24.74 4.58 6.04
N PHE A 301 24.10 3.85 6.96
CA PHE A 301 23.63 4.36 8.24
C PHE A 301 24.70 4.27 9.34
N LEU A 302 25.85 3.66 9.09
CA LEU A 302 26.91 3.56 10.09
C LEU A 302 27.84 4.78 10.10
N ARG A 303 27.68 5.71 9.16
CA ARG A 303 28.44 6.95 9.05
C ARG A 303 28.14 7.91 10.24
N GLY A 304 29.00 8.90 10.43
CA GLY A 304 28.90 9.88 11.52
C GLY A 304 29.73 9.53 12.76
N ALA A 305 29.87 10.49 13.68
CA ALA A 305 30.58 10.28 14.94
C ALA A 305 29.80 9.32 15.85
N VAL A 306 30.51 8.64 16.76
CA VAL A 306 29.86 7.81 17.78
C VAL A 306 28.97 8.70 18.65
N GLY A 307 27.67 8.42 18.67
CA GLY A 307 26.68 9.20 19.43
C GLY A 307 26.03 10.37 18.67
N SER A 308 26.34 10.59 17.38
CA SER A 308 25.60 11.56 16.57
C SER A 308 24.34 10.93 15.97
N THR A 309 23.20 11.57 16.17
CA THR A 309 21.95 11.25 15.48
C THR A 309 22.08 11.58 13.99
N LEU A 310 21.60 10.68 13.13
CA LEU A 310 21.57 10.92 11.68
C LEU A 310 20.46 11.90 11.33
N ASP A 311 20.68 12.74 10.33
CA ASP A 311 19.65 13.62 9.76
C ASP A 311 18.94 12.90 8.60
N LEU A 312 18.03 11.98 8.95
CA LEU A 312 17.27 11.18 7.97
C LEU A 312 15.82 11.67 7.82
N PHE A 313 15.26 12.31 8.84
CA PHE A 313 13.86 12.72 8.94
C PHE A 313 13.73 14.21 9.15
#